data_AF-A0A5J4X256-F1
#
_entry.id   AF-A0A5J4X256-F1
#
_cell.length_a   1.000
_cell.length_b   1.000
_cell.length_c   1.000
_cell.angle_alpha   90.00
_cell.angle_beta   90.00
_cell.angle_gamma   90.00
#
_symmetry.space_group_name_H-M   'P 1'
#
loop_
_entity.id
_entity.type
_entity.pdbx_description
1 polymer ?
#
loop_
_entity_poly.entity_id
_entity_poly.type
_entity_poly.pdbx_seq_one_letter_code
_entity_poly.pdbx_strand_id
1 'polypeptide(L)'
;MNRQLMKTHVPKIQTNLETIENLLKTFTIQPFQNDGQHHFSIKEIKPESQMPSLFDKEVIISLTDPDHDVTQIQNSLITLDFTLNLLFDNKFDQFSESYRAGTFIFVGLKSSAQLIREYVLYHRGRIIDGSLQNDSTTEQFIYNTIKPKSEKNNNRFVHSLYENVRKDDISHCGKYLNIKDISDAFAPQTAAPYVMPVNFSVSIPLDDLLIFSAISEYPNALFGDLKIKFKINQNAFVFCQIDPVISMARYYTINNDELLSSCQDKLKDIDLFFRNWSLTFQYTNMFIQIGCTADLVTGVRAEELTPS
;
A
#
# COMPACT_ATOMS: atom_id res chain seq x y z
N MET A 1 83.47 8.39 1.65
CA MET A 1 82.03 8.51 1.90
C MET A 1 81.31 7.66 0.86
N ASN A 2 80.60 6.65 1.33
CA ASN A 2 79.97 5.57 0.57
C ASN A 2 78.76 6.03 -0.28
N ARG A 3 78.60 5.46 -1.48
CA ARG A 3 77.45 4.61 -1.84
C ARG A 3 77.68 3.94 -3.20
N GLN A 4 77.88 2.62 -3.17
CA GLN A 4 77.81 1.73 -4.33
C GLN A 4 76.39 1.76 -4.93
N LEU A 5 76.29 1.84 -6.25
CA LEU A 5 75.07 1.60 -7.01
C LEU A 5 74.74 0.11 -6.96
N MET A 6 73.64 -0.26 -6.29
CA MET A 6 73.07 -1.61 -6.34
C MET A 6 72.51 -1.88 -7.74
N LYS A 7 73.03 -2.92 -8.39
CA LYS A 7 72.36 -3.59 -9.52
C LYS A 7 71.20 -4.41 -8.95
N THR A 8 69.96 -4.04 -9.24
CA THR A 8 68.81 -4.93 -9.08
C THR A 8 68.48 -5.58 -10.41
N HIS A 9 68.59 -6.89 -10.38
CA HIS A 9 68.36 -7.85 -11.45
C HIS A 9 66.88 -7.80 -11.86
N VAL A 10 66.60 -7.50 -13.13
CA VAL A 10 65.29 -7.70 -13.73
C VAL A 10 65.05 -9.21 -13.81
N PRO A 11 64.02 -9.78 -13.15
CA PRO A 11 63.72 -11.19 -13.30
C PRO A 11 63.23 -11.44 -14.73
N LYS A 12 63.93 -12.33 -15.44
CA LYS A 12 63.43 -12.95 -16.67
C LYS A 12 62.17 -13.75 -16.32
N ILE A 13 61.00 -13.16 -16.51
CA ILE A 13 59.75 -13.92 -16.64
C ILE A 13 59.39 -13.85 -18.11
N GLN A 14 59.94 -14.77 -18.90
CA GLN A 14 59.31 -15.19 -20.14
C GLN A 14 59.99 -16.44 -20.67
N THR A 15 59.33 -17.56 -20.44
CA THR A 15 59.31 -18.72 -21.35
C THR A 15 58.14 -19.56 -20.89
N ASN A 16 57.18 -19.80 -21.79
CA ASN A 16 55.93 -20.57 -21.63
C ASN A 16 54.62 -19.78 -21.44
N LEU A 17 54.48 -18.62 -22.07
CA LEU A 17 53.16 -18.11 -22.49
C LEU A 17 53.13 -18.13 -24.02
N GLU A 18 53.14 -19.34 -24.58
CA GLU A 18 53.13 -19.55 -26.02
C GLU A 18 51.73 -19.26 -26.56
N THR A 19 51.55 -18.04 -27.06
CA THR A 19 50.38 -17.40 -27.71
C THR A 19 49.47 -16.55 -26.82
N ILE A 20 49.08 -15.39 -27.37
CA ILE A 20 48.06 -14.47 -26.82
C ILE A 20 46.75 -15.21 -26.53
N GLU A 21 46.46 -16.25 -27.31
CA GLU A 21 45.30 -17.12 -27.13
C GLU A 21 45.31 -17.85 -25.78
N ASN A 22 46.47 -18.33 -25.31
CA ASN A 22 46.60 -18.97 -24.00
C ASN A 22 46.47 -17.97 -22.85
N LEU A 23 46.93 -16.73 -23.05
CA LEU A 23 46.73 -15.65 -22.08
C LEU A 23 45.25 -15.22 -22.02
N LEU A 24 44.55 -15.19 -23.16
CA LEU A 24 43.11 -14.93 -23.22
C LEU A 24 42.30 -16.07 -22.60
N LYS A 25 42.76 -17.32 -22.73
CA LYS A 25 42.13 -18.51 -22.09
C LYS A 25 42.24 -18.52 -20.57
N THR A 26 43.26 -17.88 -19.98
CA THR A 26 43.33 -17.68 -18.53
C THR A 26 42.38 -16.58 -18.03
N PHE A 27 41.95 -15.66 -18.91
CA PHE A 27 40.95 -14.63 -18.61
C PHE A 27 39.54 -14.96 -19.12
N THR A 28 39.36 -16.04 -19.90
CA THR A 28 38.02 -16.52 -20.24
C THR A 28 37.38 -17.02 -18.96
N ILE A 29 36.33 -16.31 -18.55
CA ILE A 29 35.37 -16.78 -17.55
C ILE A 29 35.01 -18.21 -17.94
N GLN A 30 35.21 -19.17 -17.03
CA GLN A 30 34.78 -20.55 -17.26
C GLN A 30 33.33 -20.51 -17.76
N PRO A 31 33.00 -21.21 -18.86
CA PRO A 31 31.63 -21.24 -19.33
C PRO A 31 30.78 -21.82 -18.20
N PHE A 32 29.98 -20.96 -17.57
CA PHE A 32 29.01 -21.37 -16.57
C PHE A 32 28.04 -22.29 -17.29
N GLN A 33 28.06 -23.57 -16.91
CA GLN A 33 27.04 -24.51 -17.35
C GLN A 33 25.78 -24.17 -16.55
N ASN A 34 24.81 -23.53 -17.19
CA ASN A 34 23.48 -23.36 -16.64
C ASN A 34 22.95 -24.77 -16.31
N ASP A 35 22.76 -25.06 -15.02
CA ASP A 35 22.27 -26.34 -14.51
C ASP A 35 20.79 -26.57 -14.81
N GLY A 36 20.13 -25.59 -15.44
CA GLY A 36 18.71 -25.58 -15.75
C GLY A 36 17.83 -25.36 -14.51
N GLN A 37 18.43 -25.10 -13.34
CA GLN A 37 17.69 -24.86 -12.11
C GLN A 37 17.49 -23.36 -11.89
N HIS A 38 16.24 -22.94 -11.96
CA HIS A 38 15.84 -21.57 -11.67
C HIS A 38 15.84 -21.35 -10.14
N HIS A 39 16.95 -20.83 -9.63
CA HIS A 39 17.08 -20.46 -8.22
C HIS A 39 16.45 -19.08 -7.98
N PHE A 40 15.37 -19.03 -7.20
CA PHE A 40 14.74 -17.79 -6.77
C PHE A 40 15.03 -17.54 -5.29
N SER A 41 15.35 -16.30 -4.95
CA SER A 41 15.44 -15.87 -3.55
C SER A 41 14.76 -14.52 -3.39
N ILE A 42 14.10 -14.33 -2.25
CA ILE A 42 13.40 -13.09 -1.91
C ILE A 42 14.32 -12.29 -1.01
N LYS A 43 14.48 -11.00 -1.31
CA LYS A 43 15.26 -10.06 -0.53
C LYS A 43 14.39 -8.86 -0.15
N GLU A 44 14.35 -8.55 1.14
CA GLU A 44 13.77 -7.31 1.63
C GLU A 44 14.83 -6.21 1.62
N ILE A 45 14.57 -5.13 0.89
CA ILE A 45 15.47 -3.98 0.79
C ILE A 45 14.91 -2.85 1.64
N LYS A 46 15.72 -2.36 2.58
CA LYS A 46 15.38 -1.18 3.37
C LYS A 46 15.61 0.10 2.55
N PRO A 47 14.80 1.15 2.76
CA PRO A 47 15.02 2.43 2.12
C PRO A 47 16.40 3.01 2.48
N GLU A 48 17.04 3.69 1.53
CA GLU A 48 18.31 4.38 1.75
C GLU A 48 18.10 5.71 2.46
N SER A 49 16.99 6.38 2.15
CA SER A 49 16.55 7.58 2.86
C SER A 49 15.97 7.22 4.22
N GLN A 50 16.15 8.09 5.23
CA GLN A 50 15.32 8.01 6.43
C GLN A 50 13.84 8.15 6.06
N MET A 51 13.00 7.27 6.61
CA MET A 51 11.56 7.34 6.39
C MET A 51 11.04 8.69 6.84
N PRO A 52 10.45 9.49 5.93
CA PRO A 52 10.12 10.85 6.25
C PRO A 52 8.87 10.91 7.12
N SER A 53 8.93 11.74 8.16
CA SER A 53 7.74 12.12 8.94
C SER A 53 6.77 13.04 8.19
N LEU A 54 7.17 13.57 7.04
CA LEU A 54 6.44 14.58 6.26
C LEU A 54 6.34 14.14 4.80
N PHE A 55 5.17 14.31 4.20
CA PHE A 55 4.83 13.77 2.88
C PHE A 55 5.59 14.41 1.69
N ASP A 56 6.13 15.62 1.86
CA ASP A 56 6.90 16.31 0.80
C ASP A 56 8.37 15.90 0.73
N LYS A 57 8.81 15.03 1.64
CA LYS A 57 10.17 14.51 1.63
C LYS A 57 10.27 13.29 0.71
N GLU A 58 11.43 13.19 0.08
CA GLU A 58 11.73 12.11 -0.86
C GLU A 58 12.11 10.83 -0.12
N VAL A 59 11.54 9.71 -0.56
CA VAL A 59 11.94 8.36 -0.19
C VAL A 59 12.77 7.78 -1.33
N ILE A 60 13.93 7.22 -1.00
CA ILE A 60 14.82 6.56 -1.96
C ILE A 60 14.91 5.07 -1.60
N ILE A 61 14.56 4.22 -2.55
CA ILE A 61 14.61 2.76 -2.41
C ILE A 61 15.41 2.19 -3.57
N SER A 62 16.38 1.33 -3.25
CA SER A 62 17.06 0.51 -4.25
C SER A 62 16.14 -0.63 -4.66
N LEU A 63 15.89 -0.74 -5.98
CA LEU A 63 15.05 -1.80 -6.54
C LEU A 63 15.85 -3.07 -6.86
N THR A 64 17.18 -2.97 -6.87
CA THR A 64 18.11 -4.04 -7.23
C THR A 64 19.11 -4.27 -6.10
N ASP A 65 19.58 -5.50 -5.94
CA ASP A 65 20.59 -5.89 -4.96
C ASP A 65 21.83 -6.47 -5.70
N PRO A 66 23.06 -6.11 -5.31
CA PRO A 66 24.28 -6.62 -5.95
C PRO A 66 24.50 -8.13 -5.75
N ASP A 67 23.86 -8.75 -4.77
CA ASP A 67 23.93 -10.21 -4.54
C ASP A 67 23.06 -11.01 -5.52
N HIS A 68 22.26 -10.33 -6.35
CA HIS A 68 21.34 -10.94 -7.31
C HIS A 68 21.70 -10.55 -8.74
N ASP A 69 21.75 -11.54 -9.65
CA ASP A 69 22.04 -11.31 -11.07
C ASP A 69 20.88 -10.66 -11.83
N VAL A 70 19.64 -11.00 -11.45
CA VAL A 70 18.40 -10.54 -12.10
C VAL A 70 17.36 -10.20 -11.03
N THR A 71 16.71 -9.05 -11.20
CA THR A 71 15.56 -8.63 -10.39
C THR A 71 14.27 -8.87 -11.16
N GLN A 72 13.30 -9.56 -10.56
CA GLN A 72 11.96 -9.73 -11.14
C GLN A 72 11.08 -8.53 -10.78
N ILE A 73 11.11 -7.49 -11.62
CA ILE A 73 10.34 -6.25 -11.41
C ILE A 73 8.84 -6.54 -11.28
N GLN A 74 8.29 -7.38 -12.15
CA GLN A 74 6.85 -7.72 -12.14
C GLN A 74 6.37 -8.39 -10.84
N ASN A 75 7.26 -9.12 -10.15
CA ASN A 75 6.94 -9.81 -8.89
C ASN A 75 7.38 -9.01 -7.66
N SER A 76 7.97 -7.83 -7.85
CA SER A 76 8.49 -6.99 -6.78
C SER A 76 7.44 -6.00 -6.32
N LEU A 77 7.46 -5.68 -5.03
CA LEU A 77 6.50 -4.76 -4.42
C LEU A 77 7.19 -3.87 -3.38
N ILE A 78 6.68 -2.65 -3.24
CA ILE A 78 7.05 -1.70 -2.18
C ILE A 78 5.99 -1.80 -1.09
N THR A 79 6.40 -2.22 0.11
CA THR A 79 5.52 -2.25 1.29
C THR A 79 5.80 -1.04 2.18
N LEU A 80 4.72 -0.40 2.63
CA LEU A 80 4.79 0.78 3.49
C LEU A 80 3.76 0.62 4.63
N ASP A 81 4.22 0.77 5.86
CA ASP A 81 3.37 0.80 7.04
C ASP A 81 3.13 2.25 7.46
N PHE A 82 1.86 2.65 7.53
CA PHE A 82 1.48 4.02 7.89
C PHE A 82 0.66 4.08 9.17
N THR A 83 0.91 5.14 9.94
CA THR A 83 0.00 5.66 10.97
C THR A 83 -0.67 6.91 10.41
N LEU A 84 -1.94 6.80 10.01
CA LEU A 84 -2.75 7.93 9.59
C LEU A 84 -3.49 8.51 10.80
N ASN A 85 -3.25 9.78 11.11
CA ASN A 85 -4.00 10.49 12.14
C ASN A 85 -5.24 11.13 11.52
N LEU A 86 -6.40 10.52 11.74
CA LEU A 86 -7.68 11.07 11.30
C LEU A 86 -8.12 12.17 12.25
N LEU A 87 -8.57 13.29 11.69
CA LEU A 87 -9.06 14.44 12.43
C LEU A 87 -10.58 14.55 12.26
N PHE A 88 -11.30 14.66 13.37
CA PHE A 88 -12.75 14.79 13.38
C PHE A 88 -13.16 16.04 14.17
N ASP A 89 -14.07 16.84 13.61
CA ASP A 89 -14.54 18.06 14.26
C ASP A 89 -15.58 17.78 15.34
N ASN A 90 -16.34 16.69 15.19
CA ASN A 90 -17.49 16.37 16.05
C ASN A 90 -17.33 15.00 16.70
N LYS A 91 -17.85 14.87 17.94
CA LYS A 91 -18.04 13.57 18.59
C LYS A 91 -19.28 12.87 18.04
N PHE A 92 -19.33 11.57 18.25
CA PHE A 92 -20.45 10.71 17.86
C PHE A 92 -21.46 10.53 19.02
N ASP A 93 -21.47 11.45 20.00
CA ASP A 93 -22.20 11.31 21.26
C ASP A 93 -23.73 11.28 21.13
N GLN A 94 -24.25 11.77 20.02
CA GLN A 94 -25.67 11.79 19.69
C GLN A 94 -26.23 10.41 19.27
N PHE A 95 -25.37 9.41 19.04
CA PHE A 95 -25.80 8.08 18.59
C PHE A 95 -25.88 7.09 19.75
N SER A 96 -26.84 6.17 19.70
CA SER A 96 -26.90 5.07 20.68
C SER A 96 -25.66 4.18 20.57
N GLU A 97 -25.30 3.50 21.67
CA GLU A 97 -24.14 2.61 21.70
C GLU A 97 -24.23 1.51 20.63
N SER A 98 -25.39 0.87 20.51
CA SER A 98 -25.64 -0.16 19.49
C SER A 98 -25.45 0.37 18.07
N TYR A 99 -25.82 1.63 17.81
CA TYR A 99 -25.62 2.25 16.50
C TYR A 99 -24.15 2.52 16.22
N ARG A 100 -23.43 3.07 17.20
CA ARG A 100 -21.98 3.30 17.08
C ARG A 100 -21.28 1.99 16.79
N ALA A 101 -21.62 0.94 17.54
CA ALA A 101 -21.02 -0.38 17.41
C ALA A 101 -21.43 -1.11 16.12
N GLY A 102 -22.61 -0.83 15.58
CA GLY A 102 -23.12 -1.44 14.34
C GLY A 102 -22.72 -0.72 13.06
N THR A 103 -22.04 0.42 13.13
CA THR A 103 -21.68 1.24 11.97
C THR A 103 -20.18 1.22 11.74
N PHE A 104 -19.78 0.91 10.51
CA PHE A 104 -18.39 0.85 10.10
C PHE A 104 -18.11 1.81 8.94
N ILE A 105 -16.94 2.42 8.97
CA ILE A 105 -16.36 3.19 7.88
C ILE A 105 -15.08 2.51 7.40
N PHE A 106 -14.83 2.59 6.11
CA PHE A 106 -13.55 2.25 5.51
C PHE A 106 -12.70 3.51 5.40
N VAL A 107 -11.41 3.38 5.68
CA VAL A 107 -10.39 4.41 5.45
C VAL A 107 -9.19 3.77 4.77
N GLY A 108 -8.73 4.33 3.65
CA GLY A 108 -7.62 3.75 2.91
C GLY A 108 -7.38 4.40 1.55
N LEU A 109 -6.95 3.59 0.58
CA LEU A 109 -6.64 4.00 -0.79
C LEU A 109 -7.51 3.23 -1.78
N LYS A 110 -7.90 3.86 -2.88
CA LYS A 110 -8.55 3.15 -4.01
C LYS A 110 -7.57 2.21 -4.71
N SER A 111 -6.33 2.67 -4.86
CA SER A 111 -5.19 1.93 -5.39
C SER A 111 -3.96 2.34 -4.61
N SER A 112 -3.12 1.39 -4.21
CA SER A 112 -1.89 1.64 -3.48
C SER A 112 -0.92 2.50 -4.29
N ALA A 113 -0.86 2.32 -5.61
CA ALA A 113 -0.01 3.12 -6.49
C ALA A 113 -0.26 4.63 -6.35
N GLN A 114 -1.53 5.05 -6.13
CA GLN A 114 -1.94 6.47 -5.95
C GLN A 114 -1.23 7.18 -4.81
N LEU A 115 -0.62 6.41 -3.91
CA LEU A 115 0.23 6.92 -2.85
C LEU A 115 1.51 7.57 -3.37
N ILE A 116 2.01 7.20 -4.54
CA ILE A 116 3.20 7.81 -5.15
C ILE A 116 2.75 9.04 -5.97
N ARG A 117 3.12 10.23 -5.49
CA ARG A 117 2.78 11.51 -6.13
C ARG A 117 3.73 11.82 -7.28
N GLU A 118 5.02 11.80 -6.96
CA GLU A 118 6.13 12.12 -7.86
C GLU A 118 7.12 10.99 -7.77
N TYR A 119 7.74 10.62 -8.88
CA TYR A 119 8.87 9.72 -8.86
C TYR A 119 9.89 10.04 -9.95
N VAL A 120 11.12 9.57 -9.73
CA VAL A 120 12.19 9.59 -10.71
C VAL A 120 13.06 8.35 -10.52
N LEU A 121 13.55 7.79 -11.63
CA LEU A 121 14.43 6.63 -11.58
C LEU A 121 15.89 7.03 -11.70
N TYR A 122 16.73 6.35 -10.93
CA TYR A 122 18.17 6.47 -11.00
C TYR A 122 18.78 5.16 -11.45
N HIS A 123 19.79 5.28 -12.30
CA HIS A 123 20.61 4.19 -12.79
C HIS A 123 22.08 4.57 -12.62
N ARG A 124 22.86 3.79 -11.87
CA ARG A 124 24.27 4.09 -11.58
C ARG A 124 24.50 5.51 -11.06
N GLY A 125 23.61 5.95 -10.17
CA GLY A 125 23.61 7.30 -9.59
C GLY A 125 23.21 8.44 -10.53
N ARG A 126 22.77 8.15 -11.77
CA ARG A 126 22.30 9.15 -12.74
C ARG A 126 20.80 9.04 -12.97
N ILE A 127 20.12 10.16 -13.18
CA ILE A 127 18.70 10.17 -13.53
C ILE A 127 18.52 9.55 -14.91
N ILE A 128 17.56 8.64 -15.05
CA ILE A 128 17.14 8.11 -16.35
C ILE A 128 16.32 9.17 -17.08
N ASP A 129 16.71 9.52 -18.30
CA ASP A 129 15.98 10.49 -19.11
C ASP A 129 14.54 10.02 -19.39
N GLY A 130 13.58 10.93 -19.32
CA GLY A 130 12.15 10.61 -19.43
C GLY A 130 11.52 9.87 -18.25
N SER A 131 12.27 9.56 -17.18
CA SER A 131 11.72 8.87 -15.99
C SER A 131 11.07 9.78 -14.96
N LEU A 132 11.27 11.10 -15.08
CA LEU A 132 10.70 12.08 -14.15
C LEU A 132 9.18 12.17 -14.34
N GLN A 133 8.43 11.79 -13.31
CA GLN A 133 6.99 11.94 -13.25
C GLN A 133 6.61 12.92 -12.14
N ASN A 134 5.99 14.04 -12.52
CA ASN A 134 5.62 15.11 -11.60
C ASN A 134 4.18 14.98 -11.07
N ASP A 135 3.32 14.24 -11.75
CA ASP A 135 1.99 13.87 -11.25
C ASP A 135 1.64 12.45 -11.68
N SER A 136 2.14 11.48 -10.92
CA SER A 136 1.87 10.08 -11.21
C SER A 136 0.44 9.66 -10.85
N THR A 137 -0.27 10.44 -10.03
CA THR A 137 -1.65 10.14 -9.64
C THR A 137 -2.57 9.99 -10.87
N THR A 138 -2.42 10.90 -11.84
CA THR A 138 -3.19 10.90 -13.08
C THR A 138 -2.87 9.68 -13.95
N GLU A 139 -1.58 9.38 -14.11
CA GLU A 139 -1.08 8.22 -14.84
C GLU A 139 -1.60 6.90 -14.25
N GLN A 140 -1.47 6.74 -12.94
CA GLN A 140 -1.93 5.57 -12.22
C GLN A 140 -3.46 5.46 -12.23
N PHE A 141 -4.19 6.58 -12.24
CA PHE A 141 -5.64 6.55 -12.41
C PHE A 141 -6.05 5.97 -13.77
N ILE A 142 -5.38 6.38 -14.85
CA ILE A 142 -5.63 5.84 -16.20
C ILE A 142 -5.24 4.37 -16.26
N TYR A 143 -4.04 4.02 -15.78
CA TYR A 143 -3.55 2.64 -15.78
C TYR A 143 -4.46 1.71 -14.97
N ASN A 144 -4.87 2.14 -13.78
CA ASN A 144 -5.84 1.41 -12.98
C ASN A 144 -7.17 1.27 -13.73
N THR A 145 -7.65 2.27 -14.48
CA THR A 145 -8.92 2.17 -15.21
C THR A 145 -8.91 1.07 -16.28
N ILE A 146 -7.78 0.86 -16.97
CA ILE A 146 -7.65 -0.19 -17.99
C ILE A 146 -7.34 -1.58 -17.42
N LYS A 147 -6.83 -1.65 -16.18
CA LYS A 147 -6.50 -2.93 -15.52
C LYS A 147 -7.78 -3.75 -15.26
N PRO A 148 -7.82 -5.06 -15.59
CA PRO A 148 -9.02 -5.86 -15.46
C PRO A 148 -9.38 -6.09 -13.99
N LYS A 149 -10.70 -6.19 -13.71
CA LYS A 149 -11.23 -6.33 -12.34
C LYS A 149 -10.71 -7.59 -11.63
N SER A 150 -10.47 -8.67 -12.35
CA SER A 150 -9.92 -9.92 -11.82
C SER A 150 -8.53 -9.73 -11.21
N GLU A 151 -7.66 -8.95 -11.84
CA GLU A 151 -6.32 -8.68 -11.32
C GLU A 151 -6.37 -7.82 -10.06
N LYS A 152 -7.35 -6.89 -9.98
CA LYS A 152 -7.49 -6.00 -8.82
C LYS A 152 -7.98 -6.71 -7.56
N ASN A 153 -8.79 -7.76 -7.71
CA ASN A 153 -9.41 -8.47 -6.59
C ASN A 153 -8.47 -9.45 -5.88
N ASN A 154 -7.43 -9.92 -6.57
CA ASN A 154 -6.59 -11.02 -6.06
C ASN A 154 -5.59 -10.57 -5.00
N ASN A 155 -5.18 -9.30 -5.01
CA ASN A 155 -4.08 -8.82 -4.19
C ASN A 155 -4.59 -8.01 -2.99
N ARG A 156 -4.44 -8.58 -1.78
CA ARG A 156 -4.68 -7.85 -0.53
C ARG A 156 -3.72 -6.66 -0.42
N PHE A 157 -4.18 -5.57 0.19
CA PHE A 157 -3.39 -4.36 0.43
C PHE A 157 -2.97 -3.55 -0.82
N VAL A 158 -3.50 -3.89 -2.01
CA VAL A 158 -3.17 -3.19 -3.27
C VAL A 158 -4.35 -2.33 -3.74
N HIS A 159 -5.51 -2.93 -4.00
CA HIS A 159 -6.68 -2.20 -4.50
C HIS A 159 -7.86 -2.28 -3.53
N SER A 160 -8.69 -1.24 -3.55
CA SER A 160 -9.96 -1.20 -2.82
C SER A 160 -11.08 -0.88 -3.79
N LEU A 161 -11.74 -1.92 -4.31
CA LEU A 161 -12.92 -1.71 -5.16
C LEU A 161 -14.12 -1.33 -4.31
N TYR A 162 -14.82 -0.27 -4.70
CA TYR A 162 -15.96 0.24 -3.94
C TYR A 162 -17.03 -0.83 -3.68
N GLU A 163 -17.37 -1.61 -4.70
CA GLU A 163 -18.37 -2.69 -4.61
C GLU A 163 -18.00 -3.78 -3.60
N ASN A 164 -16.69 -4.03 -3.42
CA ASN A 164 -16.19 -5.01 -2.47
C ASN A 164 -16.14 -4.38 -1.07
N VAL A 165 -15.59 -3.16 -0.97
CA VAL A 165 -15.44 -2.45 0.30
C VAL A 165 -16.80 -2.21 0.98
N ARG A 166 -17.83 -1.83 0.20
CA ARG A 166 -19.20 -1.66 0.68
C ARG A 166 -19.78 -2.94 1.28
N LYS A 167 -19.30 -4.11 0.85
CA LYS A 167 -19.73 -5.44 1.31
C LYS A 167 -18.81 -6.03 2.39
N ASP A 168 -17.96 -5.21 3.00
CA ASP A 168 -17.01 -5.65 4.04
C ASP A 168 -16.02 -6.74 3.57
N ASP A 169 -15.55 -6.62 2.32
CA ASP A 169 -14.57 -7.55 1.76
C ASP A 169 -13.18 -7.41 2.42
N ILE A 170 -12.50 -8.53 2.59
CA ILE A 170 -11.17 -8.60 3.23
C ILE A 170 -10.02 -8.15 2.32
N SER A 171 -10.25 -8.11 0.99
CA SER A 171 -9.27 -7.72 -0.02
C SER A 171 -9.39 -6.23 -0.31
N HIS A 172 -8.77 -5.44 0.56
CA HIS A 172 -8.73 -3.98 0.46
C HIS A 172 -7.36 -3.42 0.82
N CYS A 173 -7.09 -2.18 0.39
CA CYS A 173 -5.95 -1.37 0.78
C CYS A 173 -6.37 -0.29 1.79
N GLY A 174 -6.52 -0.68 3.05
CA GLY A 174 -6.99 0.22 4.11
C GLY A 174 -7.39 -0.52 5.37
N LYS A 175 -8.25 0.12 6.17
CA LYS A 175 -8.78 -0.43 7.40
C LYS A 175 -10.25 -0.06 7.58
N TYR A 176 -11.01 -1.02 8.11
CA TYR A 176 -12.35 -0.76 8.63
C TYR A 176 -12.29 -0.29 10.07
N LEU A 177 -13.04 0.76 10.37
CA LEU A 177 -13.14 1.38 11.68
C LEU A 177 -14.60 1.37 12.09
N ASN A 178 -14.86 0.87 13.29
CA ASN A 178 -16.16 0.93 13.91
C ASN A 178 -16.33 2.30 14.60
N ILE A 179 -17.48 2.96 14.43
CA ILE A 179 -17.75 4.27 15.07
C ILE A 179 -17.62 4.20 16.59
N LYS A 180 -17.87 3.05 17.22
CA LYS A 180 -17.62 2.84 18.65
C LYS A 180 -16.13 3.00 18.99
N ASP A 181 -15.22 2.36 18.25
CA ASP A 181 -13.78 2.47 18.49
C ASP A 181 -13.29 3.92 18.31
N ILE A 182 -13.85 4.64 17.34
CA ILE A 182 -13.59 6.07 17.15
C ILE A 182 -14.04 6.87 18.37
N SER A 183 -15.26 6.60 18.86
CA SER A 183 -15.84 7.29 20.03
C SER A 183 -15.02 7.03 21.29
N ASP A 184 -14.60 5.78 21.51
CA ASP A 184 -13.78 5.38 22.65
C ASP A 184 -12.40 6.07 22.61
N ALA A 185 -11.81 6.22 21.41
CA ALA A 185 -10.57 6.98 21.23
C ALA A 185 -10.74 8.48 21.52
N PHE A 186 -11.94 9.03 21.38
CA PHE A 186 -12.25 10.44 21.67
C PHE A 186 -12.58 10.71 23.14
N ALA A 187 -12.97 9.70 23.90
CA ALA A 187 -13.34 9.84 25.31
C ALA A 187 -12.30 10.61 26.16
N PRO A 188 -10.98 10.35 26.05
CA PRO A 188 -9.98 11.10 26.81
C PRO A 188 -9.67 12.50 26.25
N GLN A 189 -10.19 12.86 25.07
CA GLN A 189 -9.86 14.10 24.38
C GLN A 189 -10.87 15.21 24.73
N THR A 190 -10.32 16.38 25.11
CA THR A 190 -11.09 17.49 25.68
C THR A 190 -11.42 18.61 24.69
N ALA A 191 -10.69 18.70 23.56
CA ALA A 191 -10.90 19.74 22.56
C ALA A 191 -10.79 19.16 21.14
N ALA A 192 -11.60 19.70 20.22
CA ALA A 192 -11.53 19.41 18.80
C ALA A 192 -10.32 20.14 18.14
N PRO A 193 -9.76 19.60 17.03
CA PRO A 193 -10.17 18.37 16.35
C PRO A 193 -9.75 17.11 17.13
N TYR A 194 -10.65 16.12 17.18
CA TYR A 194 -10.40 14.82 17.80
C TYR A 194 -9.52 13.97 16.89
N VAL A 195 -8.50 13.35 17.46
CA VAL A 195 -7.49 12.59 16.73
C VAL A 195 -7.71 11.09 16.93
N MET A 196 -7.77 10.35 15.84
CA MET A 196 -7.74 8.88 15.87
C MET A 196 -6.56 8.37 15.03
N PRO A 197 -5.54 7.74 15.64
CA PRO A 197 -4.47 7.09 14.89
C PRO A 197 -4.98 5.77 14.28
N VAL A 198 -4.72 5.58 12.99
CA VAL A 198 -5.14 4.43 12.20
C VAL A 198 -3.91 3.83 11.54
N ASN A 199 -3.56 2.60 11.94
CA ASN A 199 -2.41 1.89 11.39
C ASN A 199 -2.87 0.86 10.35
N PHE A 200 -2.27 0.90 9.17
CA PHE A 200 -2.44 -0.12 8.12
C PHE A 200 -1.24 -0.16 7.16
N SER A 201 -1.09 -1.30 6.50
CA SER A 201 -0.03 -1.56 5.52
C SER A 201 -0.56 -1.35 4.10
N VAL A 202 0.31 -0.85 3.23
CA VAL A 202 0.06 -0.63 1.81
C VAL A 202 1.12 -1.38 1.02
N SER A 203 0.71 -2.13 0.01
CA SER A 203 1.62 -2.82 -0.91
C SER A 203 1.44 -2.26 -2.31
N ILE A 204 2.52 -1.73 -2.89
CA ILE A 204 2.54 -1.19 -4.25
C ILE A 204 3.35 -2.15 -5.12
N PRO A 205 2.69 -2.99 -5.94
CA PRO A 205 3.37 -3.75 -6.98
C PRO A 205 4.14 -2.80 -7.91
N LEU A 206 5.36 -3.14 -8.29
CA LEU A 206 6.13 -2.26 -9.20
C LEU A 206 5.47 -2.18 -10.57
N ASP A 207 4.87 -3.27 -11.06
CA ASP A 207 4.15 -3.33 -12.34
C ASP A 207 2.85 -2.48 -12.37
N ASP A 208 2.41 -1.96 -11.21
CA ASP A 208 1.36 -0.96 -11.13
C ASP A 208 1.84 0.46 -11.44
N LEU A 209 3.15 0.69 -11.44
CA LEU A 209 3.75 1.92 -11.94
C LEU A 209 3.97 1.77 -13.44
N LEU A 210 3.42 2.71 -14.23
CA LEU A 210 3.41 2.59 -15.69
C LEU A 210 4.82 2.41 -16.28
N ILE A 211 5.83 3.07 -15.71
CA ILE A 211 7.24 2.94 -16.15
C ILE A 211 7.79 1.51 -16.05
N PHE A 212 7.23 0.69 -15.17
CA PHE A 212 7.62 -0.71 -14.95
C PHE A 212 6.63 -1.70 -15.55
N SER A 213 5.47 -1.25 -16.03
CA SER A 213 4.40 -2.14 -16.57
C SER A 213 4.87 -3.09 -17.68
N ALA A 214 5.88 -2.69 -18.46
CA ALA A 214 6.43 -3.49 -19.55
C ALA A 214 7.73 -4.25 -19.18
N ILE A 215 8.18 -4.16 -17.93
CA ILE A 215 9.44 -4.74 -17.46
C ILE A 215 9.15 -5.94 -16.56
N SER A 216 9.40 -7.15 -17.05
CA SER A 216 9.31 -8.37 -16.26
C SER A 216 10.55 -8.59 -15.41
N GLU A 217 11.71 -8.60 -16.07
CA GLU A 217 13.01 -8.91 -15.50
C GLU A 217 14.01 -7.79 -15.81
N TYR A 218 14.82 -7.44 -14.81
CA TYR A 218 15.87 -6.44 -14.91
C TYR A 218 17.22 -7.10 -14.61
N PRO A 219 18.10 -7.29 -15.61
CA PRO A 219 19.43 -7.88 -15.42
C PRO A 219 20.39 -6.95 -14.66
N ASN A 220 20.50 -7.14 -13.35
CA ASN A 220 21.38 -6.37 -12.47
C ASN A 220 22.84 -6.44 -12.93
N ALA A 221 23.33 -7.61 -13.36
CA ALA A 221 24.73 -7.77 -13.78
C ALA A 221 25.08 -6.95 -15.04
N LEU A 222 24.13 -6.75 -15.95
CA LEU A 222 24.36 -6.01 -17.20
C LEU A 222 24.13 -4.52 -17.01
N PHE A 223 23.00 -4.18 -16.40
CA PHE A 223 22.56 -2.80 -16.27
C PHE A 223 23.10 -2.15 -15.00
N GLY A 224 23.28 -2.88 -13.91
CA GLY A 224 23.72 -2.32 -12.62
C GLY A 224 22.55 -1.78 -11.82
N ASP A 225 22.86 -0.95 -10.82
CA ASP A 225 21.88 -0.51 -9.83
C ASP A 225 20.73 0.32 -10.43
N LEU A 226 19.51 -0.03 -10.03
CA LEU A 226 18.29 0.72 -10.31
C LEU A 226 17.68 1.16 -8.98
N LYS A 227 17.34 2.45 -8.88
CA LYS A 227 16.68 3.02 -7.70
C LYS A 227 15.48 3.83 -8.11
N ILE A 228 14.47 3.84 -7.25
CA ILE A 228 13.34 4.76 -7.34
C ILE A 228 13.46 5.78 -6.23
N LYS A 229 13.24 7.03 -6.59
CA LYS A 229 13.02 8.12 -5.65
C LYS A 229 11.59 8.60 -5.83
N PHE A 230 10.83 8.72 -4.75
CA PHE A 230 9.44 9.16 -4.83
C PHE A 230 8.99 10.00 -3.64
N LYS A 231 7.85 10.69 -3.79
CA LYS A 231 7.17 11.42 -2.71
C LYS A 231 5.77 10.85 -2.47
N ILE A 232 5.27 11.00 -1.24
CA ILE A 232 3.97 10.47 -0.84
C ILE A 232 2.84 11.45 -1.15
N ASN A 233 1.72 10.95 -1.66
CA ASN A 233 0.52 11.71 -1.96
C ASN A 233 -0.47 11.68 -0.78
N GLN A 234 -0.67 12.82 -0.11
CA GLN A 234 -1.68 12.97 0.94
C GLN A 234 -3.12 12.93 0.39
N ASN A 235 -3.31 13.38 -0.84
CA ASN A 235 -4.63 13.55 -1.43
C ASN A 235 -5.23 12.23 -1.94
N ALA A 236 -4.45 11.14 -1.90
CA ALA A 236 -4.88 9.82 -2.36
C ALA A 236 -5.82 9.11 -1.38
N PHE A 237 -5.81 9.50 -0.10
CA PHE A 237 -6.62 8.84 0.92
C PHE A 237 -8.10 9.14 0.76
N VAL A 238 -8.90 8.09 0.92
CA VAL A 238 -10.34 8.11 0.80
C VAL A 238 -10.99 7.39 1.97
N PHE A 239 -12.26 7.70 2.19
CA PHE A 239 -13.12 6.97 3.11
C PHE A 239 -14.47 6.70 2.47
N CYS A 240 -15.18 5.69 2.99
CA CYS A 240 -16.58 5.45 2.65
C CYS A 240 -17.30 4.71 3.79
N GLN A 241 -18.61 4.89 3.88
CA GLN A 241 -19.45 4.11 4.78
C GLN A 241 -19.69 2.71 4.20
N ILE A 242 -19.55 1.66 5.01
CA ILE A 242 -19.95 0.30 4.64
C ILE A 242 -21.48 0.25 4.54
N ASP A 243 -22.02 -0.63 3.70
CA ASP A 243 -23.46 -0.87 3.68
C ASP A 243 -23.98 -1.15 5.10
N PRO A 244 -24.87 -0.31 5.66
CA PRO A 244 -25.26 -0.45 7.06
C PRO A 244 -25.96 -1.77 7.38
N VAL A 245 -26.60 -2.42 6.39
CA VAL A 245 -27.14 -3.78 6.57
C VAL A 245 -26.02 -4.78 6.78
N ILE A 246 -24.96 -4.70 5.97
CA ILE A 246 -23.77 -5.57 6.08
C ILE A 246 -23.00 -5.26 7.36
N SER A 247 -22.81 -3.97 7.66
CA SER A 247 -22.20 -3.44 8.88
C SER A 247 -22.86 -4.02 10.14
N MET A 248 -24.18 -4.01 10.16
CA MET A 248 -24.96 -4.51 11.27
C MET A 248 -24.93 -6.05 11.35
N ALA A 249 -25.01 -6.74 10.22
CA ALA A 249 -24.83 -8.20 10.17
C ALA A 249 -23.44 -8.63 10.69
N ARG A 250 -22.39 -7.87 10.37
CA ARG A 250 -21.04 -8.07 10.89
C ARG A 250 -21.00 -7.89 12.41
N TYR A 251 -21.61 -6.81 12.92
CA TYR A 251 -21.72 -6.56 14.35
C TYR A 251 -22.39 -7.73 15.10
N TYR A 252 -23.46 -8.31 14.56
CA TYR A 252 -24.10 -9.50 15.15
C TYR A 252 -23.22 -10.73 15.13
N THR A 253 -22.53 -10.95 14.02
CA THR A 253 -21.64 -12.11 13.89
C THR A 253 -20.53 -12.06 14.93
N ILE A 254 -20.00 -10.86 15.21
CA ILE A 254 -18.93 -10.66 16.20
C ILE A 254 -19.47 -10.75 17.63
N ASN A 255 -20.65 -10.19 17.92
CA ASN A 255 -21.17 -10.09 19.29
C ASN A 255 -22.28 -11.10 19.63
N ASN A 256 -22.39 -12.18 18.84
CA ASN A 256 -23.51 -13.12 18.93
C ASN A 256 -23.65 -13.70 20.35
N ASP A 257 -22.54 -14.09 20.99
CA ASP A 257 -22.55 -14.68 22.33
C ASP A 257 -22.97 -13.69 23.44
N GLU A 258 -22.63 -12.41 23.29
CA GLU A 258 -22.97 -11.33 24.23
C GLU A 258 -24.42 -10.85 24.03
N LEU A 259 -24.93 -10.91 22.80
CA LEU A 259 -26.31 -10.55 22.47
C LEU A 259 -27.30 -11.66 22.81
N LEU A 260 -26.92 -12.93 22.64
CA LEU A 260 -27.71 -14.08 23.07
C LEU A 260 -27.89 -14.13 24.60
N SER A 261 -26.93 -13.59 25.35
CA SER A 261 -27.01 -13.47 26.82
C SER A 261 -27.75 -12.21 27.30
N SER A 262 -27.92 -11.18 26.46
CA SER A 262 -28.58 -9.91 26.83
C SER A 262 -29.97 -9.71 26.18
N CYS A 263 -30.94 -10.56 26.57
CA CYS A 263 -32.41 -10.44 26.43
C CYS A 263 -33.05 -10.09 25.04
N GLN A 264 -34.22 -10.70 24.79
CA GLN A 264 -35.01 -10.63 23.55
C GLN A 264 -35.36 -9.21 23.04
N ASP A 265 -35.33 -8.18 23.88
CA ASP A 265 -35.76 -6.82 23.50
C ASP A 265 -34.74 -6.10 22.60
N LYS A 266 -33.42 -6.32 22.80
CA LYS A 266 -32.40 -5.79 21.88
C LYS A 266 -32.61 -6.36 20.47
N LEU A 267 -32.89 -7.66 20.35
CA LEU A 267 -33.13 -8.32 19.07
C LEU A 267 -34.37 -7.80 18.33
N LYS A 268 -35.40 -7.30 19.04
CA LYS A 268 -36.61 -6.70 18.43
C LYS A 268 -36.33 -5.31 17.85
N ASP A 269 -35.58 -4.46 18.55
CA ASP A 269 -35.16 -3.15 18.04
C ASP A 269 -34.32 -3.28 16.77
N ILE A 270 -33.60 -4.39 16.65
CA ILE A 270 -32.75 -4.76 15.53
C ILE A 270 -33.57 -5.29 14.34
N ASP A 271 -34.54 -6.18 14.57
CA ASP A 271 -35.43 -6.64 13.50
C ASP A 271 -36.25 -5.46 12.94
N LEU A 272 -36.66 -4.54 13.81
CA LEU A 272 -37.27 -3.27 13.42
C LEU A 272 -36.32 -2.38 12.62
N PHE A 273 -35.03 -2.33 13.00
CA PHE A 273 -34.00 -1.61 12.25
C PHE A 273 -33.85 -2.15 10.82
N PHE A 274 -33.72 -3.47 10.61
CA PHE A 274 -33.60 -4.05 9.27
C PHE A 274 -34.84 -3.80 8.41
N ARG A 275 -36.05 -3.88 9.01
CA ARG A 275 -37.31 -3.57 8.33
C ARG A 275 -37.38 -2.11 7.89
N ASN A 276 -37.04 -1.18 8.79
CA ASN A 276 -37.09 0.26 8.50
C ASN A 276 -35.96 0.73 7.57
N TRP A 277 -34.78 0.11 7.66
CA TRP A 277 -33.63 0.45 6.81
C TRP A 277 -33.92 0.19 5.32
N SER A 278 -34.61 -0.93 5.03
CA SER A 278 -34.93 -1.35 3.66
C SER A 278 -35.84 -0.38 2.89
N LEU A 279 -36.47 0.58 3.58
CA LEU A 279 -37.58 1.36 3.04
C LEU A 279 -37.25 2.81 2.64
N THR A 280 -36.17 3.43 3.13
CA THR A 280 -36.07 4.91 3.02
C THR A 280 -34.69 5.56 2.89
N PHE A 281 -33.57 4.88 3.12
CA PHE A 281 -32.26 5.58 3.19
C PHE A 281 -31.46 5.56 1.89
N GLN A 282 -31.32 6.72 1.26
CA GLN A 282 -30.28 6.99 0.26
C GLN A 282 -29.02 7.46 0.98
N TYR A 283 -27.88 6.83 0.69
CA TYR A 283 -26.58 7.28 1.15
C TYR A 283 -25.57 7.26 0.00
N THR A 284 -24.51 8.05 0.14
CA THR A 284 -23.58 8.29 -0.95
C THR A 284 -22.80 7.02 -1.29
N ASN A 285 -23.09 6.45 -2.45
CA ASN A 285 -22.49 5.20 -2.90
C ASN A 285 -21.14 5.42 -3.61
N MET A 286 -20.22 6.11 -2.94
CA MET A 286 -18.90 6.41 -3.51
C MET A 286 -17.83 6.56 -2.43
N PHE A 287 -16.58 6.46 -2.87
CA PHE A 287 -15.44 6.92 -2.08
C PHE A 287 -15.39 8.44 -2.03
N ILE A 288 -15.17 8.97 -0.84
CA ILE A 288 -15.00 10.40 -0.59
C ILE A 288 -13.55 10.65 -0.19
N GLN A 289 -12.93 11.68 -0.76
CA GLN A 289 -11.56 12.04 -0.42
C GLN A 289 -11.51 12.62 0.99
N ILE A 290 -10.48 12.26 1.76
CA ILE A 290 -10.28 12.85 3.10
C ILE A 290 -10.06 14.37 2.94
N GLY A 291 -10.72 15.15 3.80
CA GLY A 291 -10.74 16.61 3.73
C GLY A 291 -11.95 17.18 2.98
N CYS A 292 -12.74 16.35 2.29
CA CYS A 292 -14.04 16.75 1.75
C CYS A 292 -15.16 16.51 2.77
N THR A 293 -16.19 17.36 2.74
CA THR A 293 -17.41 17.14 3.52
C THR A 293 -18.14 15.89 3.00
N ALA A 294 -18.57 15.04 3.92
CA ALA A 294 -19.37 13.86 3.63
C ALA A 294 -20.56 13.78 4.57
N ASP A 295 -21.73 13.51 4.01
CA ASP A 295 -22.88 13.08 4.79
C ASP A 295 -22.71 11.59 5.13
N LEU A 296 -22.34 11.29 6.37
CA LEU A 296 -22.46 9.95 6.91
C LEU A 296 -23.92 9.72 7.30
N VAL A 297 -24.50 8.60 6.86
CA VAL A 297 -25.79 8.21 7.41
C VAL A 297 -25.55 7.74 8.83
N THR A 298 -26.13 8.49 9.75
CA THR A 298 -25.86 8.32 11.18
C THR A 298 -27.10 7.99 11.99
N GLY A 299 -28.25 7.77 11.35
CA GLY A 299 -29.42 7.24 12.04
C GLY A 299 -30.55 6.89 11.08
N VAL A 300 -31.37 5.91 11.47
CA VAL A 300 -32.69 5.68 10.89
C VAL A 300 -33.69 6.43 11.76
N ARG A 301 -34.33 7.47 11.22
CA ARG A 301 -35.55 7.98 11.86
C ARG A 301 -36.66 7.01 11.46
N ALA A 302 -37.07 6.16 12.40
CA ALA A 302 -38.40 5.58 12.32
C ALA A 302 -39.37 6.71 12.64
N GLU A 303 -40.03 7.28 11.64
CA GLU A 303 -41.28 7.97 11.91
C GLU A 303 -42.26 6.89 12.37
N GLU A 304 -42.76 7.00 13.61
CA GLU A 304 -43.92 6.22 14.03
C GLU A 304 -45.04 6.49 13.02
N LEU A 305 -45.37 5.50 12.20
CA LEU A 305 -46.65 5.46 11.53
C LEU A 305 -47.69 5.36 12.65
N THR A 306 -48.21 6.51 13.05
CA THR A 306 -49.35 6.58 13.96
C THR A 306 -50.49 5.79 13.30
N PRO A 307 -51.01 4.73 13.94
CA PRO A 307 -52.13 4.00 13.39
C PRO A 307 -53.33 4.96 13.33
N SER A 308 -53.95 5.00 12.15
CA SER A 308 -55.21 5.71 11.89
C SER A 308 -56.35 5.11 12.70
#